data_AF-A0A950TAJ4-F1
#
_entry.id   AF-A0A950TAJ4-F1
#
_cell.length_a   1.000
_cell.length_b   1.000
_cell.length_c   1.000
_cell.angle_alpha   90.00
_cell.angle_beta   90.00
_cell.angle_gamma   90.00
#
_symmetry.space_group_name_H-M   'P 1'
#
loop_
_entity.id
_entity.type
_entity.pdbx_description
1 polymer ?
#
loop_
_entity_poly.entity_id
_entity_poly.type
_entity_poly.pdbx_seq_one_letter_code
_entity_poly.pdbx_strand_id
1 'polypeptide(L)'
;MKSQDVDEGATLPDKYEDPFSGTVGLASIFERLRAYLGARADAQDIEILSFSLHHLFCSIDILFQRALTQLTASTSQVREPQKDLRALYSGWVYLRQITCLLERIEALCQLLNGAATSILTALNATSSMAKIADAQTVDLGNEQNWYHSAAQEQWGQVAAIITECLSNWLECHESHLSFTTRFANLAAIIPALTHTDSAFDLLLENVCAIFGDVLQDFQAIALGDDEATATLLLDLMQKADQLLYQINILLGALHELIKQYVARVEML
;
A
#
# COMPACT_ATOMS: atom_id res chain seq x y z
N MET A 1 -48.29 26.56 -30.05
CA MET A 1 -48.13 25.09 -29.92
C MET A 1 -46.94 24.66 -30.75
N LYS A 2 -45.75 24.61 -30.14
CA LYS A 2 -44.59 23.84 -30.61
C LYS A 2 -43.97 23.28 -29.34
N SER A 3 -44.18 21.98 -29.11
CA SER A 3 -43.60 21.25 -27.99
C SER A 3 -42.08 21.23 -28.15
N GLN A 4 -41.43 21.49 -27.03
CA GLN A 4 -39.99 21.49 -26.84
C GLN A 4 -39.68 20.15 -26.16
N ASP A 5 -39.06 19.23 -26.91
CA ASP A 5 -38.54 17.99 -26.36
C ASP A 5 -37.33 18.33 -25.48
N VAL A 6 -37.47 18.03 -24.19
CA VAL A 6 -36.40 18.08 -23.18
C VAL A 6 -35.78 16.69 -23.18
N ASP A 7 -34.59 16.58 -23.77
CA ASP A 7 -33.73 15.41 -23.65
C ASP A 7 -32.90 15.55 -22.36
N GLU A 8 -33.50 15.11 -21.24
CA GLU A 8 -32.83 14.95 -19.95
C GLU A 8 -32.39 13.48 -19.83
N GLY A 9 -31.21 13.19 -20.36
CA GLY A 9 -30.58 11.87 -20.35
C GLY A 9 -29.13 11.92 -19.90
N ALA A 10 -28.82 12.64 -18.82
CA ALA A 10 -27.51 12.59 -18.19
C ALA A 10 -27.41 11.35 -17.29
N THR A 11 -27.17 10.20 -17.92
CA THR A 11 -26.77 8.97 -17.23
C THR A 11 -25.36 9.19 -16.67
N LEU A 12 -25.26 9.45 -15.37
CA LEU A 12 -23.98 9.39 -14.65
C LEU A 12 -23.41 7.96 -14.81
N PRO A 13 -22.13 7.80 -15.19
CA PRO A 13 -21.52 6.48 -15.21
C PRO A 13 -21.25 6.04 -13.76
N ASP A 14 -22.20 5.31 -13.19
CA ASP A 14 -22.07 4.59 -11.94
C ASP A 14 -21.27 3.29 -12.19
N LYS A 15 -20.00 3.45 -12.55
CA LYS A 15 -19.01 2.36 -12.59
C LYS A 15 -17.91 2.68 -11.58
N TYR A 16 -18.27 2.67 -10.31
CA TYR A 16 -17.29 2.35 -9.29
C TYR A 16 -17.07 0.84 -9.40
N GLU A 17 -16.05 0.44 -10.15
CA GLU A 17 -15.49 -0.91 -10.06
C GLU A 17 -15.21 -1.21 -8.59
N ASP A 18 -15.56 -2.42 -8.16
CA ASP A 18 -15.59 -2.80 -6.75
C ASP A 18 -14.20 -2.57 -6.12
N PRO A 19 -14.04 -1.58 -5.22
CA PRO A 19 -12.74 -1.25 -4.62
C PRO A 19 -12.17 -2.40 -3.78
N PHE A 20 -12.94 -3.49 -3.62
CA PHE A 20 -12.54 -4.68 -2.89
C PHE A 20 -11.95 -5.80 -3.76
N SER A 21 -11.89 -5.67 -5.09
CA SER A 21 -11.35 -6.73 -5.97
C SER A 21 -9.91 -7.13 -5.60
N GLY A 22 -9.02 -6.15 -5.36
CA GLY A 22 -7.64 -6.39 -4.92
C GLY A 22 -7.52 -7.10 -3.56
N THR A 23 -8.48 -6.88 -2.66
CA THR A 23 -8.46 -7.50 -1.32
C THR A 23 -8.77 -9.00 -1.34
N VAL A 24 -9.59 -9.44 -2.29
CA VAL A 24 -9.89 -10.87 -2.53
C VAL A 24 -8.63 -11.58 -3.04
N GLY A 25 -7.88 -10.90 -3.92
CA GLY A 25 -6.58 -11.39 -4.38
C GLY A 25 -5.60 -11.63 -3.23
N LEU A 26 -5.43 -10.63 -2.37
CA LEU A 26 -4.56 -10.72 -1.19
C LEU A 26 -4.96 -11.83 -0.22
N ALA A 27 -6.26 -12.09 -0.03
CA ALA A 27 -6.72 -13.17 0.84
C ALA A 27 -6.18 -14.54 0.40
N SER A 28 -6.16 -14.80 -0.92
CA SER A 28 -5.60 -16.04 -1.49
C SER A 28 -4.09 -16.15 -1.25
N ILE A 29 -3.36 -15.02 -1.32
CA ILE A 29 -1.93 -14.98 -0.97
C ILE A 29 -1.70 -15.35 0.49
N PHE A 30 -2.49 -14.77 1.39
CA PHE A 30 -2.35 -15.01 2.82
C PHE A 30 -2.71 -16.44 3.22
N GLU A 31 -3.67 -17.07 2.56
CA GLU A 31 -3.97 -18.49 2.79
C GLU A 31 -2.77 -19.40 2.49
N ARG A 32 -2.04 -19.13 1.40
CA ARG A 32 -0.84 -19.89 1.07
C ARG A 32 0.30 -19.61 2.04
N LEU A 33 0.52 -18.34 2.41
CA LEU A 33 1.50 -17.97 3.44
C LEU A 33 1.20 -18.69 4.77
N ARG A 34 -0.07 -18.73 5.19
CA ARG A 34 -0.51 -19.48 6.38
C ARG A 34 -0.27 -20.97 6.26
N ALA A 35 -0.60 -21.58 5.12
CA ALA A 35 -0.37 -23.00 4.90
C ALA A 35 1.12 -23.36 4.98
N TYR A 36 1.99 -22.48 4.46
CA TYR A 36 3.45 -22.66 4.48
C TYR A 36 4.04 -22.47 5.89
N LEU A 37 3.70 -21.35 6.54
CA LEU A 37 4.29 -20.94 7.82
C LEU A 37 3.63 -21.62 9.02
N GLY A 38 2.42 -22.17 8.89
CA GLY A 38 1.61 -22.63 10.02
C GLY A 38 2.23 -23.76 10.85
N ALA A 39 3.17 -24.51 10.29
CA ALA A 39 3.93 -25.53 11.03
C ALA A 39 5.27 -25.02 11.59
N ARG A 40 5.69 -23.80 11.23
CA ARG A 40 7.05 -23.29 11.47
C ARG A 40 7.08 -22.01 12.32
N ALA A 41 6.00 -21.24 12.34
CA ALA A 41 5.89 -19.98 13.05
C ALA A 41 4.61 -19.93 13.89
N ASP A 42 4.57 -19.02 14.86
CA ASP A 42 3.40 -18.79 15.69
C ASP A 42 2.23 -18.26 14.83
N ALA A 43 1.03 -18.80 15.06
CA ALA A 43 -0.15 -18.42 14.31
C ALA A 43 -0.47 -16.93 14.44
N GLN A 44 -0.22 -16.33 15.60
CA GLN A 44 -0.43 -14.92 15.86
C GLN A 44 0.49 -14.04 15.01
N ASP A 45 1.77 -14.40 14.86
CA ASP A 45 2.71 -13.64 14.03
C ASP A 45 2.31 -13.68 12.55
N ILE A 46 1.84 -14.83 12.07
CA ILE A 46 1.36 -14.99 10.68
C ILE A 46 0.07 -14.15 10.45
N GLU A 47 -0.82 -14.11 11.44
CA GLU A 47 -2.02 -13.26 11.41
C GLU A 47 -1.65 -11.77 11.40
N ILE A 48 -0.71 -11.34 12.24
CA ILE A 48 -0.23 -9.95 12.28
C ILE A 48 0.41 -9.57 10.93
N LEU A 49 1.20 -10.46 10.33
CA LEU A 49 1.80 -10.23 9.01
C LEU A 49 0.71 -10.03 7.94
N SER A 50 -0.27 -10.95 7.90
CA SER A 50 -1.40 -10.90 6.95
C SER A 50 -2.25 -9.64 7.14
N PHE A 51 -2.56 -9.30 8.39
CA PHE A 51 -3.31 -8.10 8.77
C PHE A 51 -2.59 -6.84 8.32
N SER A 52 -1.28 -6.76 8.57
CA SER A 52 -0.47 -5.59 8.26
C SER A 52 -0.40 -5.36 6.75
N LEU A 53 -0.13 -6.41 5.97
CA LEU A 53 -0.09 -6.35 4.50
C LEU A 53 -1.45 -5.97 3.89
N HIS A 54 -2.55 -6.57 4.37
CA HIS A 54 -3.90 -6.24 3.91
C HIS A 54 -4.21 -4.75 4.12
N HIS A 55 -3.99 -4.25 5.34
CA HIS A 55 -4.28 -2.87 5.66
C HIS A 55 -3.30 -1.89 5.04
N LEU A 56 -2.06 -2.30 4.79
CA LEU A 56 -1.09 -1.52 4.04
C LEU A 56 -1.61 -1.28 2.62
N PHE A 57 -2.01 -2.34 1.91
CA PHE A 57 -2.59 -2.25 0.58
C PHE A 57 -3.78 -1.27 0.53
N CYS A 58 -4.75 -1.46 1.43
CA CYS A 58 -5.93 -0.60 1.48
C CYS A 58 -5.59 0.86 1.81
N SER A 59 -4.63 1.09 2.71
CA SER A 59 -4.26 2.46 3.11
C SER A 59 -3.55 3.20 1.98
N ILE A 60 -2.74 2.48 1.19
CA ILE A 60 -2.06 3.02 0.02
C ILE A 60 -3.04 3.31 -1.11
N ASP A 61 -3.99 2.41 -1.34
CA ASP A 61 -5.08 2.64 -2.29
C ASP A 61 -5.83 3.94 -1.99
N ILE A 62 -6.26 4.12 -0.73
CA ILE A 62 -6.94 5.34 -0.29
C ILE A 62 -6.04 6.57 -0.45
N LEU A 63 -4.73 6.45 -0.16
CA LEU A 63 -3.78 7.54 -0.28
C LEU A 63 -3.68 8.04 -1.74
N PHE A 64 -3.35 7.15 -2.68
CA PHE A 64 -3.11 7.53 -4.07
C PHE A 64 -4.40 7.76 -4.87
N GLN A 65 -5.38 6.88 -4.78
CA GLN A 65 -6.58 7.03 -5.59
C GLN A 65 -7.48 8.17 -5.11
N ARG A 66 -7.57 8.37 -3.79
CA ARG A 66 -8.56 9.27 -3.19
C ARG A 66 -7.95 10.51 -2.56
N ALA A 67 -7.11 10.37 -1.54
CA ALA A 67 -6.69 11.50 -0.72
C ALA A 67 -5.86 12.53 -1.52
N LEU A 68 -4.88 12.05 -2.30
CA LEU A 68 -4.05 12.90 -3.15
C LEU A 68 -4.84 13.50 -4.32
N THR A 69 -5.71 12.72 -4.96
CA THR A 69 -6.61 13.20 -6.03
C THR A 69 -7.53 14.32 -5.52
N GLN A 70 -8.12 14.15 -4.34
CA GLN A 70 -9.01 15.14 -3.73
C GLN A 70 -8.26 16.41 -3.34
N LEU A 71 -7.04 16.28 -2.81
CA LEU A 71 -6.18 17.45 -2.57
C LEU A 71 -5.89 18.20 -3.88
N THR A 72 -5.64 17.48 -4.98
CA THR A 72 -5.41 18.05 -6.32
C THR A 72 -6.61 18.81 -6.84
N ALA A 73 -7.81 18.22 -6.73
CA ALA A 73 -9.05 18.85 -7.16
C ALA A 73 -9.35 20.12 -6.34
N SER A 74 -9.14 20.08 -5.02
CA SER A 74 -9.44 21.22 -4.13
C SER A 74 -8.53 22.42 -4.34
N THR A 75 -7.29 22.20 -4.79
CA THR A 75 -6.29 23.27 -4.95
C THR A 75 -6.24 23.87 -6.35
N SER A 76 -6.60 23.09 -7.38
CA SER A 76 -6.64 23.55 -8.77
C SER A 76 -7.74 24.59 -9.06
N GLN A 77 -8.79 24.67 -8.24
CA GLN A 77 -9.92 25.59 -8.46
C GLN A 77 -9.68 27.02 -7.94
N VAL A 78 -8.53 27.26 -7.30
CA VAL A 78 -8.31 28.47 -6.52
C VAL A 78 -7.54 29.53 -7.33
N ARG A 79 -8.27 30.40 -8.04
CA ARG A 79 -7.66 31.56 -8.74
C ARG A 79 -7.18 32.67 -7.80
N GLU A 80 -7.78 32.80 -6.60
CA GLU A 80 -7.34 33.74 -5.55
C GLU A 80 -7.39 33.07 -4.15
N PRO A 81 -6.30 32.43 -3.69
CA PRO A 81 -6.29 31.65 -2.45
C PRO A 81 -6.50 32.44 -1.17
N GLN A 82 -6.46 33.77 -1.24
CA GLN A 82 -6.61 34.64 -0.07
C GLN A 82 -8.07 34.97 0.27
N LYS A 83 -9.04 34.71 -0.62
CA LYS A 83 -10.45 35.09 -0.40
C LYS A 83 -11.40 33.91 -0.23
N ASP A 84 -10.97 32.70 -0.58
CA ASP A 84 -11.82 31.50 -0.47
C ASP A 84 -11.43 30.65 0.75
N LEU A 85 -12.00 30.99 1.90
CA LEU A 85 -11.86 30.23 3.15
C LEU A 85 -12.30 28.78 3.01
N ARG A 86 -13.26 28.48 2.13
CA ARG A 86 -13.74 27.11 1.93
C ARG A 86 -12.68 26.28 1.23
N ALA A 87 -12.03 26.83 0.21
CA ALA A 87 -10.93 26.17 -0.46
C ALA A 87 -9.75 25.92 0.49
N LEU A 88 -9.36 26.93 1.30
CA LEU A 88 -8.32 26.77 2.32
C LEU A 88 -8.66 25.68 3.34
N TYR A 89 -9.88 25.69 3.87
CA TYR A 89 -10.34 24.67 4.80
C TYR A 89 -10.33 23.27 4.17
N SER A 90 -10.80 23.13 2.92
CA SER A 90 -10.79 21.84 2.23
C SER A 90 -9.38 21.29 2.04
N GLY A 91 -8.41 22.13 1.64
CA GLY A 91 -7.01 21.74 1.53
C GLY A 91 -6.44 21.28 2.88
N TRP A 92 -6.76 21.99 3.96
CA TRP A 92 -6.36 21.59 5.31
C TRP A 92 -6.94 20.24 5.74
N VAL A 93 -8.22 19.97 5.46
CA VAL A 93 -8.86 18.68 5.77
C VAL A 93 -8.15 17.54 5.04
N TYR A 94 -7.86 17.70 3.75
CA TYR A 94 -7.18 16.64 2.97
C TYR A 94 -5.73 16.44 3.40
N LEU A 95 -5.00 17.52 3.72
CA LEU A 95 -3.65 17.40 4.28
C LEU A 95 -3.66 16.59 5.59
N ARG A 96 -4.61 16.86 6.49
CA ARG A 96 -4.78 16.07 7.72
C ARG A 96 -5.14 14.62 7.44
N GLN A 97 -6.02 14.36 6.48
CA GLN A 97 -6.37 13.00 6.09
C GLN A 97 -5.14 12.24 5.58
N ILE A 98 -4.32 12.87 4.75
CA ILE A 98 -3.06 12.29 4.25
C ILE A 98 -2.11 12.02 5.42
N THR A 99 -1.93 12.96 6.34
CA THR A 99 -1.13 12.76 7.56
C THR A 99 -1.59 11.54 8.35
N CYS A 100 -2.89 11.43 8.65
CA CYS A 100 -3.42 10.28 9.39
C CYS A 100 -3.26 8.94 8.64
N LEU A 101 -3.34 8.95 7.31
CA LEU A 101 -3.07 7.76 6.50
C LEU A 101 -1.60 7.35 6.59
N LEU A 102 -0.68 8.32 6.50
CA LEU A 102 0.76 8.06 6.60
C LEU A 102 1.15 7.55 8.00
N GLU A 103 0.62 8.13 9.07
CA GLU A 103 0.82 7.63 10.45
C GLU A 103 0.29 6.19 10.61
N ARG A 104 -0.85 5.88 9.99
CA ARG A 104 -1.38 4.50 9.97
C ARG A 104 -0.45 3.55 9.22
N ILE A 105 0.03 3.96 8.04
CA ILE A 105 0.97 3.17 7.24
C ILE A 105 2.27 2.92 8.03
N GLU A 106 2.76 3.93 8.76
CA GLU A 106 3.93 3.82 9.63
C GLU A 106 3.75 2.70 10.67
N ALA A 107 2.63 2.73 11.40
CA ALA A 107 2.33 1.71 12.40
C ALA A 107 2.21 0.30 11.78
N LEU A 108 1.64 0.19 10.58
CA LEU A 108 1.53 -1.09 9.86
C LEU A 108 2.90 -1.63 9.44
N CYS A 109 3.82 -0.77 8.98
CA CYS A 109 5.18 -1.18 8.63
C CYS A 109 5.95 -1.66 9.87
N GLN A 110 5.79 -1.00 11.02
CA GLN A 110 6.40 -1.42 12.28
C GLN A 110 5.87 -2.79 12.75
N LEU A 111 4.55 -3.00 12.67
CA LEU A 111 3.94 -4.29 13.00
C LEU A 111 4.41 -5.40 12.06
N LEU A 112 4.48 -5.12 10.76
CA LEU A 112 4.98 -6.02 9.74
C LEU A 112 6.42 -6.45 10.02
N ASN A 113 7.30 -5.49 10.33
CA ASN A 113 8.70 -5.78 10.68
C ASN A 113 8.82 -6.61 11.95
N GLY A 114 7.99 -6.33 12.97
CA GLY A 114 7.92 -7.12 14.19
C GLY A 114 7.53 -8.57 13.93
N ALA A 115 6.45 -8.79 13.18
CA ALA A 115 5.98 -10.13 12.81
C ALA A 115 7.00 -10.88 11.95
N ALA A 116 7.58 -10.22 10.94
CA ALA A 116 8.61 -10.82 10.10
C ALA A 116 9.85 -11.24 10.90
N THR A 117 10.29 -10.42 11.86
CA THR A 117 11.41 -10.74 12.76
C THR A 117 11.11 -11.96 13.64
N SER A 118 9.89 -12.05 14.20
CA SER A 118 9.46 -13.20 15.00
C SER A 118 9.43 -14.48 14.15
N ILE A 119 8.88 -14.40 12.93
CA ILE A 119 8.83 -15.52 11.99
C ILE A 119 10.24 -15.98 11.61
N LEU A 120 11.14 -15.05 11.26
CA LEU A 120 12.55 -15.37 10.96
C LEU A 120 13.25 -16.06 12.13
N THR A 121 12.98 -15.61 13.37
CA THR A 121 13.52 -16.22 14.58
C THR A 121 13.02 -17.66 14.75
N ALA A 122 11.73 -17.89 14.48
CA ALA A 122 11.13 -19.22 14.53
C ALA A 122 11.71 -20.16 13.46
N LEU A 123 11.85 -19.68 12.22
CA LEU A 123 12.47 -20.44 11.11
C LEU A 123 13.92 -20.83 11.44
N ASN A 124 14.69 -19.92 12.05
CA ASN A 124 16.06 -20.22 12.48
C ASN A 124 16.09 -21.32 13.56
N ALA A 125 15.16 -21.28 14.51
CA ALA A 125 15.04 -22.29 15.56
C ALA A 125 14.64 -23.68 15.02
N THR A 126 13.71 -23.74 14.06
CA THR A 126 13.29 -25.00 13.43
C THR A 126 14.37 -25.60 12.54
N SER A 127 15.13 -24.77 11.82
CA SER A 127 16.25 -25.24 10.99
C SER A 127 17.34 -25.97 11.80
N SER A 128 17.56 -25.54 13.05
CA SER A 128 18.51 -26.18 13.97
C SER A 128 18.02 -27.55 14.45
N MET A 129 16.71 -27.78 14.51
CA MET A 129 16.13 -29.05 14.95
C MET A 129 15.99 -30.05 13.79
N ALA A 130 15.65 -29.58 12.58
CA ALA A 130 15.48 -30.44 11.40
C ALA A 130 16.79 -31.14 10.98
N LYS A 131 17.94 -30.47 11.13
CA LYS A 131 19.28 -31.07 10.89
C LYS A 131 19.59 -32.28 11.76
N ILE A 132 18.80 -32.55 12.80
CA ILE A 132 18.96 -33.72 13.69
C ILE A 132 18.02 -34.87 13.27
N ALA A 133 16.94 -34.59 12.53
CA ALA A 133 15.88 -35.55 12.22
C ALA A 133 15.90 -36.12 10.79
N ASP A 134 16.77 -35.59 9.91
CA ASP A 134 16.73 -35.80 8.46
C ASP A 134 17.24 -37.18 7.96
N ALA A 135 17.02 -38.25 8.74
CA ALA A 135 17.36 -39.62 8.36
C ALA A 135 16.16 -40.46 7.89
N GLN A 136 14.91 -39.97 8.00
CA GLN A 136 13.74 -40.77 7.64
C GLN A 136 12.56 -39.90 7.19
N THR A 137 12.24 -39.93 5.89
CA THR A 137 10.87 -40.12 5.30
C THR A 137 10.94 -39.78 3.81
N VAL A 138 10.75 -40.73 2.88
CA VAL A 138 9.51 -41.35 2.36
C VAL A 138 8.70 -40.42 1.45
N ASP A 139 8.72 -40.83 0.17
CA ASP A 139 8.16 -40.23 -1.04
C ASP A 139 6.64 -40.49 -1.15
N LEU A 140 5.86 -39.42 -1.38
CA LEU A 140 4.40 -39.44 -1.59
C LEU A 140 4.05 -38.64 -2.85
N GLY A 141 4.47 -39.12 -4.01
CA GLY A 141 4.16 -38.50 -5.30
C GLY A 141 3.12 -39.29 -6.11
N ASN A 142 1.89 -38.77 -6.22
CA ASN A 142 1.13 -38.78 -7.50
C ASN A 142 -0.25 -38.11 -7.51
N GLU A 143 -0.84 -37.70 -6.38
CA GLU A 143 -2.17 -37.06 -6.38
C GLU A 143 -2.14 -35.52 -6.50
N GLN A 144 -0.95 -34.90 -6.48
CA GLN A 144 -0.77 -33.45 -6.39
C GLN A 144 -0.91 -32.68 -7.72
N ASN A 145 -0.82 -33.34 -8.87
CA ASN A 145 -0.71 -32.63 -10.16
C ASN A 145 -1.96 -31.84 -10.58
N TRP A 146 -3.17 -32.30 -10.27
CA TRP A 146 -4.39 -31.59 -10.68
C TRP A 146 -4.71 -30.40 -9.75
N TYR A 147 -4.43 -30.53 -8.45
CA TYR A 147 -4.52 -29.43 -7.50
C TYR A 147 -3.52 -28.31 -7.81
N HIS A 148 -2.31 -28.65 -8.27
CA HIS A 148 -1.32 -27.66 -8.67
C HIS A 148 -1.75 -26.80 -9.87
N SER A 149 -2.43 -27.38 -10.86
CA SER A 149 -2.91 -26.64 -12.04
C SER A 149 -4.01 -25.63 -11.69
N ALA A 150 -5.01 -26.04 -10.91
CA ALA A 150 -6.11 -25.16 -10.50
C ALA A 150 -5.62 -24.03 -9.57
N ALA A 151 -4.70 -24.35 -8.65
CA ALA A 151 -4.05 -23.35 -7.81
C ALA A 151 -3.27 -22.35 -8.67
N GLN A 152 -2.52 -22.81 -9.68
CA GLN A 152 -1.72 -21.94 -10.54
C GLN A 152 -2.58 -20.97 -11.38
N GLU A 153 -3.72 -21.41 -11.89
CA GLU A 153 -4.66 -20.54 -12.60
C GLU A 153 -5.29 -19.49 -11.68
N GLN A 154 -5.69 -19.89 -10.46
CA GLN A 154 -6.19 -18.96 -9.45
C GLN A 154 -5.13 -17.92 -9.10
N TRP A 155 -3.86 -18.33 -8.96
CA TRP A 155 -2.75 -17.44 -8.73
C TRP A 155 -2.53 -16.43 -9.86
N GLY A 156 -2.62 -16.87 -11.12
CA GLY A 156 -2.53 -15.96 -12.27
C GLY A 156 -3.63 -14.90 -12.27
N GLN A 157 -4.85 -15.26 -11.87
CA GLN A 157 -5.95 -14.30 -11.74
C GLN A 157 -5.72 -13.30 -10.59
N VAL A 158 -5.27 -13.79 -9.43
CA VAL A 158 -4.92 -12.95 -8.26
C VAL A 158 -3.82 -11.96 -8.61
N ALA A 159 -2.76 -12.43 -9.27
CA ALA A 159 -1.65 -11.60 -9.71
C ALA A 159 -2.14 -10.51 -10.68
N ALA A 160 -2.98 -10.86 -11.67
CA ALA A 160 -3.53 -9.88 -12.61
C ALA A 160 -4.34 -8.78 -11.92
N ILE A 161 -5.19 -9.13 -10.95
CA ILE A 161 -5.98 -8.15 -10.18
C ILE A 161 -5.06 -7.21 -9.39
N ILE A 162 -4.02 -7.75 -8.74
CA ILE A 162 -3.07 -6.92 -8.00
C ILE A 162 -2.31 -6.01 -8.95
N THR A 163 -1.79 -6.53 -10.06
CA THR A 163 -1.10 -5.73 -11.09
C THR A 163 -1.97 -4.60 -11.64
N GLU A 164 -3.27 -4.85 -11.86
CA GLU A 164 -4.21 -3.81 -12.27
C GLU A 164 -4.34 -2.71 -11.21
N CYS A 165 -4.48 -3.08 -9.93
CA CYS A 165 -4.51 -2.11 -8.83
C CYS A 165 -3.21 -1.29 -8.75
N LEU A 166 -2.04 -1.93 -8.88
CA LEU A 166 -0.75 -1.24 -8.89
C LEU A 166 -0.64 -0.27 -10.07
N SER A 167 -1.11 -0.67 -11.25
CA SER A 167 -1.14 0.16 -12.45
C SER A 167 -2.03 1.38 -12.24
N ASN A 168 -3.20 1.19 -11.63
CA ASN A 168 -4.12 2.28 -11.29
C ASN A 168 -3.50 3.27 -10.30
N TRP A 169 -2.72 2.79 -9.31
CA TRP A 169 -2.00 3.67 -8.40
C TRP A 169 -0.94 4.52 -9.11
N LEU A 170 -0.17 3.90 -10.01
CA LEU A 170 0.83 4.59 -10.83
C LEU A 170 0.18 5.64 -11.73
N GLU A 171 -0.89 5.29 -12.44
CA GLU A 171 -1.62 6.24 -13.30
C GLU A 171 -2.21 7.40 -12.49
N CYS A 172 -2.81 7.11 -11.34
CA CYS A 172 -3.31 8.14 -10.44
C CYS A 172 -2.18 9.10 -10.03
N HIS A 173 -1.04 8.56 -9.60
CA HIS A 173 0.10 9.35 -9.17
C HIS A 173 0.66 10.25 -10.29
N GLU A 174 0.82 9.71 -11.50
CA GLU A 174 1.27 10.48 -12.67
C GLU A 174 0.31 11.61 -13.06
N SER A 175 -0.99 11.44 -12.79
CA SER A 175 -2.01 12.45 -13.06
C SER A 175 -2.03 13.61 -12.07
N HIS A 176 -1.35 13.47 -10.92
CA HIS A 176 -1.39 14.47 -9.85
C HIS A 176 -0.48 15.66 -10.14
N LEU A 177 -0.95 16.85 -9.80
CA LEU A 177 -0.09 18.03 -9.77
C LEU A 177 0.91 17.90 -8.62
N SER A 178 2.21 18.00 -8.92
CA SER A 178 3.27 17.88 -7.91
C SER A 178 3.06 18.82 -6.71
N PHE A 179 3.44 18.33 -5.53
CA PHE A 179 3.40 19.09 -4.27
C PHE A 179 4.26 20.34 -4.36
N THR A 180 5.45 20.25 -4.95
CA THR A 180 6.34 21.41 -5.11
C THR A 180 5.69 22.50 -5.95
N THR A 181 5.00 22.15 -7.05
CA THR A 181 4.29 23.14 -7.87
C THR A 181 3.08 23.71 -7.13
N ARG A 182 2.31 22.86 -6.44
CA ARG A 182 1.11 23.26 -5.71
C ARG A 182 1.40 24.24 -4.56
N PHE A 183 2.49 24.00 -3.84
CA PHE A 183 2.89 24.77 -2.66
C PHE A 183 4.13 25.63 -2.92
N ALA A 184 4.38 26.01 -4.17
CA ALA A 184 5.57 26.79 -4.57
C ALA A 184 5.71 28.10 -3.77
N ASN A 185 4.59 28.73 -3.40
CA ASN A 185 4.58 29.94 -2.56
C ASN A 185 5.01 29.70 -1.10
N LEU A 186 5.03 28.44 -0.65
CA LEU A 186 5.44 28.03 0.70
C LEU A 186 6.83 27.38 0.71
N ALA A 187 7.41 27.05 -0.46
CA ALA A 187 8.71 26.37 -0.55
C ALA A 187 9.85 27.13 0.14
N ALA A 188 9.83 28.47 0.13
CA ALA A 188 10.83 29.28 0.82
C ALA A 188 10.74 29.19 2.36
N ILE A 189 9.56 28.86 2.89
CA ILE A 189 9.28 28.77 4.33
C ILE A 189 9.41 27.33 4.81
N ILE A 190 9.06 26.36 3.95
CA ILE A 190 9.10 24.92 4.25
C ILE A 190 10.05 24.24 3.25
N PRO A 191 11.37 24.22 3.52
CA PRO A 191 12.34 23.60 2.63
C PRO A 191 12.06 22.11 2.38
N ALA A 192 11.45 21.41 3.34
CA ALA A 192 11.11 20.00 3.21
C ALA A 192 10.16 19.69 2.03
N LEU A 193 9.44 20.68 1.50
CA LEU A 193 8.57 20.54 0.34
C LEU A 193 9.32 20.13 -0.92
N THR A 194 10.61 20.47 -1.05
CA THR A 194 11.39 20.09 -2.24
C THR A 194 11.62 18.58 -2.35
N HIS A 195 11.39 17.84 -1.26
CA HIS A 195 11.59 16.40 -1.20
C HIS A 195 10.28 15.61 -1.23
N THR A 196 9.12 16.27 -1.13
CA THR A 196 7.83 15.56 -1.00
C THR A 196 7.47 14.77 -2.25
N ASP A 197 7.73 15.32 -3.43
CA ASP A 197 7.42 14.62 -4.68
C ASP A 197 8.26 13.34 -4.80
N SER A 198 9.58 13.45 -4.64
CA SER A 198 10.46 12.28 -4.63
C SER A 198 10.14 11.27 -3.53
N ALA A 199 9.65 11.75 -2.37
CA ALA A 199 9.28 10.85 -1.28
C ALA A 199 7.98 10.08 -1.58
N PHE A 200 7.00 10.71 -2.25
CA PHE A 200 5.83 10.00 -2.75
C PHE A 200 6.17 9.02 -3.87
N ASP A 201 7.06 9.40 -4.80
CA ASP A 201 7.55 8.51 -5.86
C ASP A 201 8.16 7.23 -5.26
N LEU A 202 9.10 7.40 -4.32
CA LEU A 202 9.78 6.29 -3.64
C LEU A 202 8.83 5.50 -2.75
N LEU A 203 7.84 6.15 -2.12
CA LEU A 203 6.82 5.45 -1.35
C LEU A 203 6.02 4.53 -2.26
N LEU A 204 5.56 5.03 -3.42
CA LEU A 204 4.80 4.23 -4.38
C LEU A 204 5.65 3.08 -4.95
N GLU A 205 6.90 3.36 -5.35
CA GLU A 205 7.84 2.36 -5.85
C GLU A 205 8.01 1.20 -4.86
N ASN A 206 8.22 1.52 -3.58
CA ASN A 206 8.42 0.49 -2.56
C ASN A 206 7.16 -0.31 -2.26
N VAL A 207 5.98 0.31 -2.29
CA VAL A 207 4.73 -0.44 -2.14
C VAL A 207 4.48 -1.34 -3.35
N CYS A 208 4.71 -0.85 -4.56
CA CYS A 208 4.62 -1.67 -5.78
C CYS A 208 5.58 -2.85 -5.71
N ALA A 209 6.80 -2.67 -5.23
CA ALA A 209 7.75 -3.77 -5.04
C ALA A 209 7.27 -4.81 -4.01
N ILE A 210 6.64 -4.38 -2.90
CA ILE A 210 6.07 -5.31 -1.91
C ILE A 210 5.00 -6.20 -2.56
N PHE A 211 4.02 -5.59 -3.23
CA PHE A 211 2.83 -6.33 -3.71
C PHE A 211 3.02 -6.97 -5.10
N GLY A 212 3.86 -6.38 -5.94
CA GLY A 212 4.12 -6.81 -7.31
C GLY A 212 5.27 -7.81 -7.42
N ASP A 213 6.28 -7.71 -6.55
CA ASP A 213 7.47 -8.56 -6.60
C ASP A 213 7.50 -9.49 -5.39
N VAL A 214 7.73 -8.96 -4.19
CA VAL A 214 7.99 -9.76 -2.97
C VAL A 214 6.84 -10.73 -2.66
N LEU A 215 5.59 -10.26 -2.66
CA LEU A 215 4.44 -11.11 -2.40
C LEU A 215 4.17 -12.14 -3.50
N GLN A 216 4.49 -11.83 -4.75
CA GLN A 216 4.32 -12.77 -5.85
C GLN A 216 5.37 -13.88 -5.77
N ASP A 217 6.59 -13.55 -5.35
CA ASP A 217 7.68 -14.52 -5.23
C ASP A 217 7.43 -15.59 -4.17
N PHE A 218 6.58 -15.33 -3.16
CA PHE A 218 6.13 -16.38 -2.22
C PHE A 218 5.40 -17.53 -2.92
N GLN A 219 4.86 -17.32 -4.12
CA GLN A 219 4.26 -18.38 -4.93
C GLN A 219 5.31 -19.38 -5.44
N ALA A 220 6.54 -18.93 -5.70
CA ALA A 220 7.59 -19.77 -6.28
C ALA A 220 8.32 -20.63 -5.23
N ILE A 221 8.12 -20.33 -3.93
CA ILE A 221 8.79 -21.05 -2.84
C ILE A 221 8.34 -22.52 -2.80
N ALA A 222 9.33 -23.41 -2.78
CA ALA A 222 9.13 -24.83 -2.57
C ALA A 222 8.81 -25.12 -1.09
N LEU A 223 7.91 -26.08 -0.83
CA LEU A 223 7.64 -26.56 0.53
C LEU A 223 8.94 -27.06 1.17
N GLY A 224 9.38 -26.46 2.29
CA GLY A 224 10.66 -26.82 2.89
C GLY A 224 11.73 -25.75 2.82
N ASP A 225 11.62 -24.81 1.88
CA ASP A 225 12.67 -23.84 1.59
C ASP A 225 12.64 -22.63 2.55
N ASP A 226 13.17 -22.86 3.74
CA ASP A 226 13.31 -21.83 4.78
C ASP A 226 14.25 -20.71 4.35
N GLU A 227 15.24 -20.98 3.49
CA GLU A 227 16.19 -19.98 3.01
C GLU A 227 15.53 -18.99 2.04
N ALA A 228 14.77 -19.49 1.06
CA ALA A 228 13.98 -18.64 0.18
C ALA A 228 12.93 -17.83 0.96
N THR A 229 12.26 -18.46 1.92
CA THR A 229 11.27 -17.78 2.78
C THR A 229 11.91 -16.68 3.61
N ALA A 230 13.06 -16.95 4.22
CA ALA A 230 13.80 -15.97 4.99
C ALA A 230 14.24 -14.79 4.12
N THR A 231 14.69 -15.06 2.90
CA THR A 231 15.07 -14.03 1.92
C THR A 231 13.90 -13.10 1.62
N LEU A 232 12.72 -13.63 1.27
CA LEU A 232 11.55 -12.79 1.00
C LEU A 232 11.05 -12.01 2.22
N LEU A 233 11.15 -12.57 3.43
CA LEU A 233 10.83 -11.84 4.66
C LEU A 233 11.81 -10.69 4.91
N LEU A 234 13.10 -10.88 4.61
CA LEU A 234 14.11 -9.82 4.70
C LEU A 234 13.88 -8.72 3.64
N ASP A 235 13.55 -9.11 2.40
CA ASP A 235 13.20 -8.16 1.35
C ASP A 235 11.96 -7.35 1.73
N LEU A 236 10.95 -8.00 2.31
CA LEU A 236 9.75 -7.35 2.82
C LEU A 236 10.10 -6.32 3.91
N MET A 237 10.95 -6.70 4.87
CA MET A 237 11.40 -5.81 5.94
C MET A 237 12.18 -4.62 5.37
N GLN A 238 13.08 -4.86 4.43
CA GLN A 238 13.85 -3.80 3.78
C GLN A 238 12.93 -2.80 3.08
N LYS A 239 11.89 -3.28 2.37
CA LYS A 239 10.91 -2.40 1.72
C LYS A 239 10.07 -1.65 2.74
N ALA A 240 9.65 -2.28 3.83
CA ALA A 240 8.95 -1.60 4.92
C ALA A 240 9.80 -0.51 5.59
N ASP A 241 11.09 -0.75 5.81
CA ASP A 241 12.01 0.25 6.34
C ASP A 241 12.20 1.44 5.38
N GLN A 242 12.28 1.17 4.07
CA GLN A 242 12.32 2.21 3.05
C GLN A 242 11.03 3.04 3.06
N LEU A 243 9.86 2.42 3.22
CA LEU A 243 8.58 3.13 3.39
C LEU A 243 8.59 4.02 4.64
N LEU A 244 9.02 3.49 5.79
CA LEU A 244 9.11 4.25 7.03
C LEU A 244 9.98 5.51 6.86
N TYR A 245 11.10 5.40 6.15
CA TYR A 245 11.95 6.55 5.86
C TYR A 245 11.23 7.62 5.03
N GLN A 246 10.53 7.23 3.95
CA GLN A 246 9.78 8.18 3.13
C GLN A 246 8.61 8.82 3.90
N ILE A 247 7.91 8.04 4.71
CA ILE A 247 6.81 8.53 5.55
C ILE A 247 7.30 9.61 6.50
N ASN A 248 8.45 9.44 7.13
CA ASN A 248 9.03 10.44 8.02
C ASN A 248 9.32 11.78 7.30
N ILE A 249 9.85 11.72 6.06
CA ILE A 249 10.05 12.93 5.24
C ILE A 249 8.72 13.62 4.96
N LEU A 250 7.71 12.85 4.53
CA LEU A 250 6.39 13.36 4.19
C LEU A 250 5.68 13.98 5.40
N LEU A 251 5.66 13.29 6.54
CA LEU A 251 5.07 13.78 7.77
C LEU A 251 5.73 15.09 8.22
N GLY A 252 7.06 15.19 8.13
CA GLY A 252 7.78 16.43 8.44
C GLY A 252 7.28 17.62 7.60
N ALA A 253 7.14 17.44 6.29
CA ALA A 253 6.66 18.49 5.39
C ALA A 253 5.17 18.82 5.61
N LEU A 254 4.33 17.79 5.79
CA LEU A 254 2.88 17.95 5.97
C LEU A 254 2.52 18.64 7.29
N HIS A 255 3.22 18.34 8.38
CA HIS A 255 3.02 19.02 9.65
C HIS A 255 3.31 20.52 9.55
N GLU A 256 4.38 20.91 8.87
CA GLU A 256 4.69 22.32 8.65
C GLU A 256 3.66 23.00 7.73
N LEU A 257 3.19 22.31 6.68
CA LEU A 257 2.10 22.82 5.84
C LEU A 257 0.83 23.07 6.65
N ILE A 258 0.42 22.11 7.48
CA ILE A 258 -0.77 22.23 8.33
C ILE A 258 -0.64 23.43 9.28
N LYS A 259 0.53 23.63 9.90
CA LYS A 259 0.79 24.81 10.75
C LYS A 259 0.62 26.12 9.97
N GLN A 260 1.13 26.20 8.74
CA GLN A 260 0.95 27.39 7.89
C GLN A 260 -0.51 27.65 7.53
N TYR A 261 -1.30 26.60 7.28
CA TYR A 261 -2.74 26.74 7.03
C TYR A 261 -3.47 27.29 8.26
N VAL A 262 -3.16 26.78 9.46
CA VAL A 262 -3.74 27.29 10.72
C VAL A 262 -3.41 28.77 10.93
N ALA A 263 -2.12 29.14 10.79
CA ALA A 263 -1.69 30.52 10.96
C ALA A 263 -2.37 31.50 9.97
N ARG A 264 -2.62 31.06 8.73
CA ARG A 264 -3.34 31.86 7.73
C ARG A 264 -4.81 32.04 8.06
N VAL A 265 -5.44 31.05 8.68
CA VAL A 265 -6.84 31.16 9.13
C VAL A 265 -6.96 32.10 10.32
N GLU A 266 -5.99 32.12 11.23
CA GLU A 266 -5.97 33.04 12.39
C GLU A 266 -5.76 34.51 12.02
N MET A 267 -5.20 34.79 10.84
CA MET A 267 -4.94 36.15 10.34
C MET A 267 -6.10 36.76 9.53
N LEU A 268 -7.16 35.99 9.24
CA LEU A 268 -8.34 36.41 8.47
C LEU A 268 -9.53 36.71 9.39
#